data_AF-A0A9E1XSU0-F1
#
_entry.id   AF-A0A9E1XSU0-F1
#
_cell.length_a   1.000
_cell.length_b   1.000
_cell.length_c   1.000
_cell.angle_alpha   90.00
_cell.angle_beta   90.00
_cell.angle_gamma   90.00
#
_symmetry.space_group_name_H-M   'P 1'
#
loop_
_entity.id
_entity.type
_entity.pdbx_description
1 polymer ?
#
loop_
_entity_poly.entity_id
_entity_poly.type
_entity_poly.pdbx_seq_one_letter_code
_entity_poly.pdbx_strand_id
1 'polypeptide(L)'
;MRSSPTMACVFAALLAAGGESLRPDREGFLKRYALADGQNMKFVPPPFHPYRLPFSRERTVELPGPRPAEADATWYRWDAERGLSVSGHGFGQISVRTVLNCLLGVQSFEMEGSRAILETQVQGDFVVRAGVPPAKLLPELAAIFRTQLKIPVRLAYQKVRRPVYVAKGTFQHKPINKPPWDRRIELYVLKLNDDPAEGDHWSGGLEGLMDAIGTYIDAFVMADTTGPPPKPPLSWRCNGKRAGAAGAAWVLSHVTEQTGLTFVQEERTVSVLVAQPIRP
;
A
#
# COMPACT_ATOMS: atom_id res chain seq x y z
N MET A 1 -6.38 45.39 33.01
CA MET A 1 -5.74 44.06 32.93
C MET A 1 -6.68 43.06 33.55
N ARG A 2 -7.39 42.26 32.74
CA ARG A 2 -8.33 41.23 33.20
C ARG A 2 -7.70 39.87 32.87
N SER A 3 -7.40 39.09 33.90
CA SER A 3 -6.88 37.74 33.80
C SER A 3 -8.01 36.77 33.42
N SER A 4 -7.86 36.10 32.29
CA SER A 4 -8.76 35.04 31.83
C SER A 4 -8.65 33.79 32.73
N PRO A 5 -9.75 33.07 32.99
CA PRO A 5 -9.70 31.83 33.74
C PRO A 5 -9.10 30.70 32.88
N THR A 6 -8.45 29.82 33.61
CA THR A 6 -7.47 28.81 33.19
C THR A 6 -8.07 27.73 32.29
N MET A 7 -7.30 27.40 31.25
CA MET A 7 -7.46 26.32 30.27
C MET A 7 -7.33 24.90 30.88
N ALA A 8 -7.70 24.73 32.16
CA ALA A 8 -7.51 23.51 32.93
C ALA A 8 -8.77 22.64 33.05
N CYS A 9 -9.95 23.17 32.71
CA CYS A 9 -11.22 22.44 32.90
C CYS A 9 -11.71 21.64 31.68
N VAL A 10 -11.09 21.74 30.50
CA VAL A 10 -11.53 20.96 29.31
C VAL A 10 -10.89 19.57 29.25
N PHE A 11 -9.72 19.36 29.87
CA PHE A 11 -9.08 18.03 29.92
C PHE A 11 -9.70 17.09 30.97
N ALA A 12 -10.40 17.62 31.97
CA ALA A 12 -11.03 16.79 33.01
C ALA A 12 -12.34 16.12 32.55
N ALA A 13 -13.00 16.63 31.50
CA ALA A 13 -14.28 16.11 31.03
C ALA A 13 -14.17 14.86 30.13
N LEU A 14 -12.98 14.53 29.60
CA LEU A 14 -12.74 13.28 28.85
C LEU A 14 -12.28 12.11 29.74
N LEU A 15 -11.95 12.36 31.01
CA LEU A 15 -11.56 11.32 31.97
C LEU A 15 -12.76 10.76 32.78
N ALA A 16 -13.95 11.35 32.64
CA ALA A 16 -15.15 10.95 33.39
C ALA A 16 -16.16 10.11 32.60
N ALA A 17 -15.84 9.72 31.35
CA ALA A 17 -16.62 8.76 30.57
C ALA A 17 -15.90 7.40 30.58
N GLY A 18 -16.14 6.60 31.63
CA GLY A 18 -15.91 5.15 31.60
C GLY A 18 -14.46 4.71 31.33
N GLY A 19 -13.55 5.07 32.24
CA GLY A 19 -12.25 4.42 32.33
C GLY A 19 -12.40 2.98 32.83
N GLU A 20 -12.92 2.08 32.00
CA GLU A 20 -12.50 0.69 32.10
C GLU A 20 -10.99 0.69 31.87
N SER A 21 -10.24 0.32 32.90
CA SER A 21 -8.89 -0.19 32.77
C SER A 21 -8.92 -1.22 31.64
N LEU A 22 -8.49 -0.84 30.45
CA LEU A 22 -8.40 -1.73 29.29
C LEU A 22 -7.29 -2.74 29.61
N ARG A 23 -7.62 -3.76 30.40
CA ARG A 23 -6.81 -4.95 30.46
C ARG A 23 -6.68 -5.46 29.02
N PRO A 24 -5.51 -5.94 28.60
CA PRO A 24 -5.37 -6.52 27.28
C PRO A 24 -6.27 -7.76 27.22
N ASP A 25 -7.47 -7.62 26.66
CA ASP A 25 -8.40 -8.71 26.44
C ASP A 25 -8.61 -8.92 24.93
N ARG A 26 -8.59 -10.21 24.54
CA ARG A 26 -8.66 -10.59 23.13
C ARG A 26 -10.06 -10.41 22.55
N GLU A 27 -11.09 -10.65 23.34
CA GLU A 27 -12.48 -10.64 22.89
C GLU A 27 -12.95 -9.21 22.56
N GLY A 28 -12.68 -8.26 23.44
CA GLY A 28 -12.93 -6.83 23.27
C GLY A 28 -12.18 -6.26 22.07
N PHE A 29 -10.93 -6.68 21.87
CA PHE A 29 -10.19 -6.35 20.64
C PHE A 29 -10.90 -6.87 19.39
N LEU A 30 -11.21 -8.17 19.33
CA LEU A 30 -11.87 -8.75 18.16
C LEU A 30 -13.24 -8.11 17.90
N LYS A 31 -14.01 -7.81 18.95
CA LYS A 31 -15.29 -7.09 18.85
C LYS A 31 -15.11 -5.68 18.31
N ARG A 32 -14.11 -4.93 18.80
CA ARG A 32 -13.79 -3.57 18.33
C ARG A 32 -13.36 -3.56 16.87
N TYR A 33 -12.65 -4.59 16.40
CA TYR A 33 -12.15 -4.69 15.03
C TYR A 33 -13.08 -5.49 14.10
N ALA A 34 -14.20 -6.00 14.60
CA ALA A 34 -15.20 -6.66 13.76
C ALA A 34 -15.86 -5.71 12.76
N LEU A 35 -16.11 -6.25 11.57
CA LEU A 35 -16.94 -5.62 10.55
C LEU A 35 -18.40 -6.04 10.74
N ALA A 36 -19.33 -5.10 10.60
CA ALA A 36 -20.75 -5.42 10.55
C ALA A 36 -21.11 -6.18 9.25
N ASP A 37 -22.30 -6.77 9.22
CA ASP A 37 -22.83 -7.42 8.02
C ASP A 37 -22.91 -6.42 6.86
N GLY A 38 -22.38 -6.82 5.70
CA GLY A 38 -22.31 -5.96 4.51
C GLY A 38 -21.27 -4.83 4.55
N GLN A 39 -20.63 -4.55 5.70
CA GLN A 39 -19.56 -3.56 5.79
C GLN A 39 -18.27 -4.10 5.16
N ASN A 40 -17.66 -3.39 4.20
CA ASN A 40 -16.41 -3.84 3.59
C ASN A 40 -15.17 -3.24 4.26
N MET A 41 -15.31 -2.06 4.85
CA MET A 41 -14.21 -1.35 5.49
C MET A 41 -14.63 -0.68 6.79
N LYS A 42 -13.72 -0.65 7.76
CA LYS A 42 -13.86 0.09 9.01
C LYS A 42 -12.58 0.81 9.34
N PHE A 43 -12.71 2.03 9.85
CA PHE A 43 -11.62 2.78 10.45
C PHE A 43 -11.74 2.71 11.97
N VAL A 44 -10.61 2.52 12.66
CA VAL A 44 -10.54 2.46 14.13
C VAL A 44 -9.57 3.55 14.61
N PRO A 45 -10.07 4.68 15.15
CA PRO A 45 -9.22 5.76 15.61
C PRO A 45 -8.51 5.40 16.92
N PRO A 46 -7.41 6.11 17.26
CA PRO A 46 -6.85 6.09 18.60
C PRO A 46 -7.83 6.65 19.66
N PRO A 47 -7.66 6.31 20.96
CA PRO A 47 -6.63 5.43 21.51
C PRO A 47 -6.85 3.97 21.12
N PHE A 48 -5.78 3.28 20.76
CA PHE A 48 -5.83 1.90 20.31
C PHE A 48 -6.18 0.94 21.46
N HIS A 49 -6.75 -0.21 21.12
CA HIS A 49 -7.01 -1.26 22.11
C HIS A 49 -5.68 -1.85 22.61
N PRO A 50 -5.46 -2.06 23.92
CA PRO A 50 -4.18 -2.56 24.44
C PRO A 50 -3.77 -3.95 23.93
N TYR A 51 -4.74 -4.76 23.50
CA TYR A 51 -4.48 -6.06 22.86
C TYR A 51 -3.97 -5.95 21.40
N ARG A 52 -3.91 -4.75 20.80
CA ARG A 52 -3.44 -4.54 19.41
C ARG A 52 -2.02 -5.08 19.17
N LEU A 53 -1.10 -4.79 20.09
CA LEU A 53 0.29 -5.23 20.00
C LEU A 53 0.43 -6.73 20.28
N PRO A 54 -0.16 -7.31 21.36
CA PRO A 54 -0.24 -8.77 21.54
C PRO A 54 -0.80 -9.50 20.31
N PHE A 55 -1.92 -9.04 19.75
CA PHE A 55 -2.52 -9.65 18.57
C PHE A 55 -1.57 -9.66 17.36
N SER A 56 -0.85 -8.55 17.15
CA SER A 56 0.15 -8.48 16.08
C SER A 56 1.29 -9.47 16.32
N ARG A 57 1.73 -9.66 17.58
CA ARG A 57 2.79 -10.63 17.92
C ARG A 57 2.36 -12.08 17.71
N GLU A 58 1.10 -12.42 17.97
CA GLU A 58 0.56 -13.77 17.75
C GLU A 58 0.47 -14.17 16.27
N ARG A 59 0.28 -13.19 15.39
CA ARG A 59 -0.09 -13.43 13.99
C ARG A 59 1.04 -13.17 12.98
N THR A 60 2.08 -12.44 13.37
CA THR A 60 3.24 -12.21 12.51
C THR A 60 4.30 -13.28 12.82
N VAL A 61 4.63 -14.13 11.85
CA VAL A 61 5.84 -14.97 11.89
C VAL A 61 7.01 -14.02 12.13
N GLU A 62 7.83 -14.29 13.15
CA GLU A 62 8.88 -13.40 13.63
C GLU A 62 9.74 -12.84 12.48
N LEU A 63 9.50 -11.57 12.11
CA LEU A 63 10.45 -10.84 11.28
C LEU A 63 11.59 -10.38 12.21
N PRO A 64 12.86 -10.70 11.91
CA PRO A 64 13.99 -10.23 12.70
C PRO A 64 14.15 -8.71 12.55
N GLY A 65 14.23 -7.99 13.68
CA GLY A 65 14.55 -6.56 13.72
C GLY A 65 13.89 -5.81 14.90
N PRO A 66 14.44 -4.65 15.30
CA PRO A 66 13.81 -3.78 16.29
C PRO A 66 12.46 -3.31 15.73
N ARG A 67 11.36 -3.76 16.35
CA ARG A 67 10.03 -3.26 15.99
C ARG A 67 9.93 -1.81 16.48
N PRO A 68 9.55 -0.85 15.64
CA PRO A 68 9.25 0.49 16.11
C PRO A 68 8.26 0.44 17.27
N ALA A 69 8.31 1.46 18.13
CA ALA A 69 7.19 1.80 18.99
C ALA A 69 5.89 1.77 18.15
N GLU A 70 4.79 1.36 18.79
CA GLU A 70 3.48 1.07 18.21
C GLU A 70 3.20 1.73 16.84
N ALA A 71 2.86 0.91 15.84
CA ALA A 71 2.54 1.40 14.49
C ALA A 71 1.47 2.52 14.54
N ASP A 72 1.64 3.60 13.78
CA ASP A 72 0.66 4.69 13.68
C ASP A 72 -0.63 4.24 12.99
N ALA A 73 -0.53 3.20 12.16
CA ALA A 73 -1.64 2.51 11.54
C ALA A 73 -1.34 1.02 11.38
N THR A 74 -2.34 0.17 11.53
CA THR A 74 -2.28 -1.25 11.18
C THR A 74 -3.42 -1.56 10.21
N TRP A 75 -3.07 -2.24 9.12
CA TRP A 75 -4.02 -2.75 8.16
C TRP A 75 -4.38 -4.17 8.58
N TYR A 76 -5.67 -4.41 8.77
CA TYR A 76 -6.21 -5.72 9.07
C TYR A 76 -7.03 -6.24 7.91
N ARG A 77 -6.94 -7.54 7.69
CA ARG A 77 -7.82 -8.28 6.81
C ARG A 77 -8.85 -9.03 7.64
N TRP A 78 -10.12 -8.83 7.34
CA TRP A 78 -11.24 -9.56 7.95
C TRP A 78 -11.74 -10.64 6.99
N ASP A 79 -11.57 -11.89 7.38
CA ASP A 79 -12.08 -13.05 6.66
C ASP A 79 -13.19 -13.72 7.48
N ALA A 80 -14.31 -14.09 6.86
CA ALA A 80 -15.44 -14.66 7.58
C ALA A 80 -15.11 -16.05 8.18
N GLU A 81 -14.23 -16.81 7.52
CA GLU A 81 -13.85 -18.16 7.95
C GLU A 81 -12.62 -18.12 8.88
N ARG A 82 -11.65 -17.24 8.57
CA ARG A 82 -10.35 -17.19 9.26
C ARG A 82 -10.26 -16.12 10.34
N GLY A 83 -11.27 -15.25 10.41
CA GLY A 83 -11.32 -14.10 11.30
C GLY A 83 -10.36 -12.97 10.89
N LEU A 84 -10.03 -12.13 11.87
CA LEU A 84 -9.11 -11.01 11.70
C LEU A 84 -7.66 -11.51 11.56
N SER A 85 -6.90 -10.91 10.64
CA SER A 85 -5.44 -11.07 10.51
C SER A 85 -4.78 -9.72 10.22
N VAL A 86 -3.49 -9.61 10.53
CA VAL A 86 -2.69 -8.43 10.18
C VAL A 86 -2.25 -8.56 8.73
N SER A 87 -2.48 -7.53 7.92
CA SER A 87 -2.02 -7.46 6.52
C SER A 87 -0.89 -6.46 6.31
N GLY A 88 -0.63 -5.57 7.27
CA GLY A 88 0.54 -4.71 7.25
C GLY A 88 0.53 -3.66 8.36
N HIS A 89 1.65 -2.96 8.50
CA HIS A 89 1.83 -1.88 9.46
C HIS A 89 2.30 -0.63 8.74
N GLY A 90 1.78 0.52 9.15
CA GLY A 90 2.31 1.83 8.83
C GLY A 90 3.05 2.39 10.05
N PHE A 91 4.31 2.72 9.87
CA PHE A 91 5.14 3.39 10.88
C PHE A 91 5.47 4.81 10.46
N GLY A 92 5.41 5.75 11.40
CA GLY A 92 5.67 7.16 11.18
C GLY A 92 4.47 7.93 10.62
N GLN A 93 4.76 9.06 9.99
CA GLN A 93 3.77 9.93 9.38
C GLN A 93 3.15 9.24 8.15
N ILE A 94 2.05 8.49 8.36
CA ILE A 94 1.29 7.82 7.30
C ILE A 94 0.37 8.81 6.60
N SER A 95 0.54 8.97 5.28
CA SER A 95 -0.26 9.91 4.50
C SER A 95 -1.48 9.26 3.83
N VAL A 96 -2.42 10.08 3.38
CA VAL A 96 -3.56 9.66 2.54
C VAL A 96 -3.08 8.84 1.34
N ARG A 97 -1.97 9.26 0.68
CA ARG A 97 -1.36 8.50 -0.42
C ARG A 97 -1.00 7.08 0.01
N THR A 98 -0.34 6.92 1.16
CA THR A 98 0.03 5.60 1.69
C THR A 98 -1.20 4.75 1.96
N VAL A 99 -2.25 5.32 2.55
CA VAL A 99 -3.52 4.59 2.76
C VAL A 99 -4.14 4.14 1.44
N LEU A 100 -4.18 5.01 0.42
CA LEU A 100 -4.72 4.65 -0.89
C LEU A 100 -3.90 3.54 -1.56
N ASN A 101 -2.57 3.60 -1.45
CA ASN A 101 -1.69 2.55 -1.96
C ASN A 101 -1.91 1.22 -1.25
N CYS A 102 -1.88 1.20 0.08
CA CYS A 102 -1.99 -0.04 0.86
C CYS A 102 -3.39 -0.67 0.78
N LEU A 103 -4.46 0.12 0.74
CA LEU A 103 -5.83 -0.40 0.79
C LEU A 103 -6.46 -0.63 -0.59
N LEU A 104 -6.07 0.14 -1.60
CA LEU A 104 -6.64 0.03 -2.95
C LEU A 104 -5.67 -0.56 -3.98
N GLY A 105 -4.40 -0.73 -3.62
CA GLY A 105 -3.36 -1.23 -4.54
C GLY A 105 -2.94 -0.22 -5.61
N VAL A 106 -3.38 1.03 -5.51
CA VAL A 106 -3.09 2.08 -6.50
C VAL A 106 -1.67 2.60 -6.29
N GLN A 107 -0.85 2.64 -7.33
CA GLN A 107 0.53 3.10 -7.24
C GLN A 107 0.64 4.63 -7.33
N SER A 108 1.79 5.18 -6.91
CA SER A 108 2.00 6.64 -6.89
C SER A 108 1.79 7.30 -8.25
N PHE A 109 2.26 6.68 -9.34
CA PHE A 109 2.09 7.15 -10.72
C PHE A 109 0.64 7.00 -11.24
N GLU A 110 -0.20 6.25 -10.52
CA GLU A 110 -1.63 6.07 -10.81
C GLU A 110 -2.51 7.02 -9.97
N MET A 111 -1.91 7.89 -9.15
CA MET A 111 -2.62 8.84 -8.30
C MET A 111 -2.36 10.28 -8.72
N GLU A 112 -3.45 11.03 -8.88
CA GLU A 112 -3.42 12.47 -9.09
C GLU A 112 -4.16 13.19 -7.96
N GLY A 113 -3.69 14.37 -7.59
CA GLY A 113 -4.34 15.16 -6.55
C GLY A 113 -3.43 16.25 -6.02
N SER A 114 -4.00 17.17 -5.24
CA SER A 114 -3.19 18.20 -4.58
C SER A 114 -2.26 17.54 -3.56
N ARG A 115 -1.01 18.00 -3.52
CA ARG A 115 -0.03 17.54 -2.52
C ARG A 115 -0.56 17.74 -1.10
N ALA A 116 -1.27 18.84 -0.85
CA ALA A 116 -1.91 19.12 0.44
C ALA A 116 -2.82 17.98 0.92
N ILE A 117 -3.61 17.37 0.02
CA ILE A 117 -4.48 16.23 0.36
C ILE A 117 -3.68 14.95 0.47
N LEU A 118 -2.90 14.61 -0.57
CA LEU A 118 -2.23 13.31 -0.65
C LEU A 118 -1.18 13.12 0.45
N GLU A 119 -0.56 14.21 0.92
CA GLU A 119 0.42 14.21 2.01
C GLU A 119 -0.21 14.54 3.38
N THR A 120 -1.54 14.67 3.47
CA THR A 120 -2.23 14.79 4.77
C THR A 120 -2.00 13.53 5.58
N GLN A 121 -1.59 13.70 6.83
CA GLN A 121 -1.28 12.62 7.76
C GLN A 121 -2.55 12.04 8.38
N VAL A 122 -2.57 10.72 8.50
CA VAL A 122 -3.69 9.93 8.99
C VAL A 122 -3.18 8.91 10.00
N GLN A 123 -3.84 8.87 11.15
CA GLN A 123 -3.52 7.95 12.24
C GLN A 123 -4.75 7.11 12.55
N GLY A 124 -4.58 5.79 12.63
CA GLY A 124 -5.66 4.86 12.93
C GLY A 124 -5.56 3.58 12.13
N ASP A 125 -6.25 2.55 12.60
CA ASP A 125 -6.24 1.24 11.95
C ASP A 125 -7.36 1.13 10.93
N PHE A 126 -7.16 0.28 9.93
CA PHE A 126 -8.18 -0.03 8.93
C PHE A 126 -8.41 -1.52 8.88
N VAL A 127 -9.68 -1.92 8.94
CA VAL A 127 -10.10 -3.31 8.78
C VAL A 127 -10.79 -3.42 7.43
N VAL A 128 -10.29 -4.31 6.57
CA VAL A 128 -10.81 -4.51 5.21
C VAL A 128 -11.27 -5.95 5.06
N ARG A 129 -12.49 -6.13 4.55
CA ARG A 129 -13.04 -7.45 4.25
C ARG A 129 -12.25 -8.12 3.13
N ALA A 130 -11.87 -9.37 3.34
CA ALA A 130 -11.14 -10.19 2.39
C ALA A 130 -11.90 -10.31 1.06
N GLY A 131 -11.17 -10.24 -0.05
CA GLY A 131 -11.71 -10.48 -1.39
C GLY A 131 -12.57 -9.33 -1.96
N VAL A 132 -12.75 -8.23 -1.24
CA VAL A 132 -13.49 -7.08 -1.77
C VAL A 132 -12.63 -6.34 -2.80
N PRO A 133 -13.14 -6.11 -4.03
CA PRO A 133 -12.38 -5.40 -5.05
C PRO A 133 -12.22 -3.91 -4.69
N PRO A 134 -11.12 -3.25 -5.10
CA PRO A 134 -10.85 -1.83 -4.81
C PRO A 134 -12.00 -0.88 -5.19
N ALA A 135 -12.72 -1.17 -6.28
CA ALA A 135 -13.86 -0.37 -6.73
C ALA A 135 -15.00 -0.27 -5.68
N LYS A 136 -15.18 -1.30 -4.83
CA LYS A 136 -16.14 -1.28 -3.73
C LYS A 136 -15.59 -0.59 -2.47
N LEU A 137 -14.27 -0.64 -2.26
CA LEU A 137 -13.61 -0.01 -1.13
C LEU A 137 -13.51 1.52 -1.29
N LEU A 138 -13.33 2.01 -2.51
CA LEU A 138 -13.14 3.42 -2.82
C LEU A 138 -14.22 4.34 -2.20
N PRO A 139 -15.54 4.12 -2.39
CA PRO A 139 -16.57 4.98 -1.81
C PRO A 139 -16.58 4.94 -0.27
N GLU A 140 -16.32 3.79 0.35
CA GLU A 140 -16.23 3.65 1.81
C GLU A 140 -15.02 4.40 2.37
N LEU A 141 -13.86 4.26 1.73
CA LEU A 141 -12.65 4.99 2.11
C LEU A 141 -12.83 6.50 1.95
N ALA A 142 -13.45 6.94 0.85
CA ALA A 142 -13.78 8.35 0.65
C ALA A 142 -14.74 8.88 1.74
N ALA A 143 -15.72 8.07 2.16
CA ALA A 143 -16.60 8.42 3.27
C ALA A 143 -15.84 8.52 4.59
N ILE A 144 -14.98 7.55 4.92
CA ILE A 144 -14.11 7.57 6.11
C ILE A 144 -13.26 8.85 6.15
N PHE A 145 -12.60 9.19 5.04
CA PHE A 145 -11.80 10.41 4.95
C PHE A 145 -12.61 11.66 5.29
N ARG A 146 -13.81 11.79 4.75
CA ARG A 146 -14.65 12.98 5.01
C ARG A 146 -15.27 12.99 6.40
N THR A 147 -15.87 11.87 6.83
CA THR A 147 -16.75 11.86 8.00
C THR A 147 -15.99 11.61 9.29
N GLN A 148 -14.97 10.75 9.28
CA GLN A 148 -14.22 10.35 10.46
C GLN A 148 -12.90 11.12 10.58
N LEU A 149 -12.18 11.26 9.47
CA LEU A 149 -10.86 11.93 9.45
C LEU A 149 -10.93 13.43 9.09
N LYS A 150 -12.12 13.93 8.73
CA LYS A 150 -12.36 15.35 8.38
C LYS A 150 -11.48 15.89 7.25
N ILE A 151 -11.05 15.02 6.34
CA ILE A 151 -10.30 15.36 5.13
C ILE A 151 -11.32 15.61 4.00
N PRO A 152 -11.47 16.86 3.50
CA PRO A 152 -12.47 17.20 2.50
C PRO A 152 -12.03 16.76 1.10
N VAL A 153 -12.13 15.46 0.82
CA VAL A 153 -11.66 14.87 -0.44
C VAL A 153 -12.77 14.13 -1.18
N ARG A 154 -12.80 14.31 -2.50
CA ARG A 154 -13.49 13.45 -3.46
C ARG A 154 -12.47 12.54 -4.11
N LEU A 155 -12.75 11.23 -4.10
CA LEU A 155 -11.95 10.22 -4.78
C LEU A 155 -12.75 9.65 -5.94
N ALA A 156 -12.13 9.56 -7.12
CA ALA A 156 -12.74 8.93 -8.29
C ALA A 156 -11.68 8.40 -9.25
N TYR A 157 -11.95 7.25 -9.87
CA TYR A 157 -11.17 6.81 -11.02
C TYR A 157 -11.57 7.60 -12.27
N GLN A 158 -10.58 8.03 -13.04
CA GLN A 158 -10.75 8.72 -14.31
C GLN A 158 -9.97 8.00 -15.41
N LYS A 159 -10.56 7.90 -16.59
CA LYS A 159 -9.89 7.40 -17.79
C LYS A 159 -9.16 8.56 -18.45
N VAL A 160 -7.84 8.47 -18.54
CA VAL A 160 -6.99 9.54 -19.09
C VAL A 160 -5.98 8.97 -20.07
N ARG A 161 -5.59 9.76 -21.09
CA ARG A 161 -4.49 9.38 -21.99
C ARG A 161 -3.15 9.68 -21.32
N ARG A 162 -2.26 8.69 -21.27
CA ARG A 162 -0.94 8.81 -20.66
C ARG A 162 0.09 8.06 -21.52
N PRO A 163 1.37 8.48 -21.45
CA PRO A 163 2.46 7.64 -21.92
C PRO A 163 2.56 6.39 -21.03
N VAL A 164 2.65 5.23 -21.69
CA VAL A 164 2.77 3.92 -21.06
C VAL A 164 3.91 3.17 -21.73
N TYR A 165 4.74 2.49 -20.95
CA TYR A 165 5.68 1.51 -21.48
C TYR A 165 4.95 0.20 -21.75
N VAL A 166 4.85 -0.18 -23.01
CA VAL A 166 4.23 -1.43 -23.44
C VAL A 166 5.33 -2.47 -23.67
N ALA A 167 5.33 -3.53 -22.87
CA ALA A 167 6.25 -4.65 -22.96
C ALA A 167 5.77 -5.62 -24.05
N LYS A 168 6.53 -5.75 -25.14
CA LYS A 168 6.19 -6.52 -26.33
C LYS A 168 7.13 -7.70 -26.54
N GLY A 169 6.67 -8.65 -27.35
CA GLY A 169 7.42 -9.83 -27.75
C GLY A 169 7.07 -11.08 -26.94
N THR A 170 7.91 -12.10 -27.05
CA THR A 170 7.72 -13.38 -26.38
C THR A 170 8.62 -13.45 -25.15
N PHE A 171 8.03 -13.69 -23.98
CA PHE A 171 8.78 -13.81 -22.74
C PHE A 171 9.75 -15.01 -22.79
N GLN A 172 11.03 -14.74 -22.56
CA GLN A 172 12.13 -15.69 -22.50
C GLN A 172 12.96 -15.41 -21.26
N HIS A 173 12.82 -16.27 -20.24
CA HIS A 173 13.51 -16.05 -18.99
C HIS A 173 15.02 -16.37 -19.07
N LYS A 174 15.84 -15.33 -18.92
CA LYS A 174 17.32 -15.33 -18.98
C LYS A 174 17.90 -14.63 -17.73
N PRO A 175 17.98 -15.32 -16.58
CA PRO A 175 18.51 -14.70 -15.35
C PRO A 175 19.97 -14.26 -15.56
N ILE A 176 20.35 -13.10 -15.02
CA ILE A 176 21.72 -12.56 -15.11
C ILE A 176 22.61 -13.23 -14.07
N ASN A 177 23.77 -13.77 -14.49
CA ASN A 177 24.95 -14.14 -13.68
C ASN A 177 24.68 -14.63 -12.24
N LYS A 178 23.67 -15.48 -12.08
CA LYS A 178 23.33 -16.14 -10.82
C LYS A 178 23.39 -17.65 -11.02
N PRO A 179 23.55 -18.42 -9.92
CA PRO A 179 23.50 -19.87 -10.02
C PRO A 179 22.19 -20.35 -10.67
N PRO A 180 22.16 -21.51 -11.33
CA PRO A 180 20.98 -21.97 -12.08
C PRO A 180 19.66 -22.04 -11.29
N TRP A 181 19.75 -22.13 -9.95
CA TRP A 181 18.60 -22.16 -9.04
C TRP A 181 18.03 -20.77 -8.71
N ASP A 182 18.81 -19.70 -8.87
CA ASP A 182 18.35 -18.33 -8.64
C ASP A 182 17.86 -17.73 -9.96
N ARG A 183 16.54 -17.81 -10.12
CA ARG A 183 15.79 -17.54 -11.35
C ARG A 183 14.96 -16.26 -11.20
N ARG A 184 15.43 -15.29 -10.42
CA ARG A 184 14.73 -14.02 -10.24
C ARG A 184 15.13 -13.00 -11.29
N ILE A 185 14.20 -12.09 -11.57
CA ILE A 185 14.42 -10.91 -12.40
C ILE A 185 14.87 -9.77 -11.49
N GLU A 186 15.99 -9.16 -11.82
CA GLU A 186 16.58 -8.07 -11.03
C GLU A 186 16.17 -6.72 -11.63
N LEU A 187 15.54 -5.86 -10.82
CA LEU A 187 15.26 -4.48 -11.17
C LEU A 187 16.32 -3.57 -10.54
N TYR A 188 17.11 -2.88 -11.38
CA TYR A 188 18.23 -2.03 -10.94
C TYR A 188 18.62 -1.00 -12.02
N VAL A 189 19.24 0.10 -11.59
CA VAL A 189 19.68 1.19 -12.48
C VAL A 189 21.12 1.00 -12.98
N LEU A 190 22.14 1.11 -12.11
CA LEU A 190 23.54 1.04 -12.53
C LEU A 190 24.24 -0.24 -12.06
N LYS A 191 23.91 -0.72 -10.87
CA LYS A 191 24.51 -1.90 -10.26
C LYS A 191 23.48 -2.68 -9.45
N LEU A 192 23.68 -3.99 -9.37
CA LEU A 192 22.99 -4.85 -8.42
C LEU A 192 23.43 -4.51 -7.00
N ASN A 193 22.54 -4.73 -6.02
CA ASN A 193 22.94 -4.67 -4.63
C ASN A 193 23.73 -5.93 -4.26
N ASP A 194 24.95 -5.72 -3.78
CA ASP A 194 25.85 -6.80 -3.36
C ASP A 194 25.38 -7.48 -2.06
N ASP A 195 24.66 -6.75 -1.21
CA ASP A 195 24.05 -7.29 0.01
C ASP A 195 22.73 -8.00 -0.33
N PRO A 196 22.62 -9.33 -0.15
CA PRO A 196 21.39 -10.08 -0.38
C PRO A 196 20.24 -9.71 0.59
N ALA A 197 20.55 -9.06 1.73
CA ALA A 197 19.56 -8.61 2.70
C ALA A 197 18.90 -7.26 2.32
N GLU A 198 19.47 -6.51 1.38
CA GLU A 198 18.92 -5.24 0.93
C GLU A 198 17.92 -5.39 -0.22
N GLY A 199 16.86 -4.58 -0.25
CA GLY A 199 15.89 -4.57 -1.34
C GLY A 199 14.75 -5.59 -1.18
N ASP A 200 13.71 -5.39 -1.98
CA ASP A 200 12.45 -6.10 -1.79
C ASP A 200 12.32 -7.29 -2.75
N HIS A 201 11.95 -8.44 -2.20
CA HIS A 201 11.77 -9.69 -2.94
C HIS A 201 10.27 -10.00 -3.08
N TRP A 202 9.84 -10.25 -4.30
CA TRP A 202 8.43 -10.51 -4.61
C TRP A 202 8.29 -11.62 -5.65
N SER A 203 7.10 -12.21 -5.72
CA SER A 203 6.78 -13.20 -6.75
C SER A 203 5.32 -13.10 -7.18
N GLY A 204 5.02 -13.52 -8.40
CA GLY A 204 3.68 -13.45 -8.96
C GLY A 204 3.64 -13.80 -10.45
N GLY A 205 2.59 -13.33 -11.13
CA GLY A 205 2.47 -13.45 -12.59
C GLY A 205 3.16 -12.32 -13.35
N LEU A 206 3.02 -12.33 -14.68
CA LEU A 206 3.56 -11.28 -15.56
C LEU A 206 3.00 -9.89 -15.21
N GLU A 207 1.70 -9.78 -14.90
CA GLU A 207 1.09 -8.51 -14.47
C GLU A 207 1.75 -7.96 -13.21
N GLY A 208 1.98 -8.81 -12.19
CA GLY A 208 2.68 -8.39 -10.97
C GLY A 208 4.12 -7.93 -11.22
N LEU A 209 4.80 -8.51 -12.21
CA LEU A 209 6.10 -8.02 -12.65
C LEU A 209 5.99 -6.63 -13.31
N MET A 210 4.99 -6.39 -14.16
CA MET A 210 4.77 -5.08 -14.77
C MET A 210 4.47 -4.02 -13.72
N ASP A 211 3.62 -4.33 -12.74
CA ASP A 211 3.32 -3.44 -11.60
C ASP A 211 4.58 -3.11 -10.79
N ALA A 212 5.44 -4.11 -10.56
CA ALA A 212 6.70 -3.92 -9.84
C ALA A 212 7.68 -3.02 -10.62
N ILE A 213 7.81 -3.23 -11.94
CA ILE A 213 8.62 -2.37 -12.81
C ILE A 213 8.07 -0.95 -12.76
N GLY A 214 6.76 -0.78 -12.98
CA GLY A 214 6.10 0.53 -12.95
C GLY A 214 6.30 1.26 -11.63
N THR A 215 6.17 0.55 -10.50
CA THR A 215 6.44 1.08 -9.16
C THR A 215 7.90 1.50 -8.98
N TYR A 216 8.83 0.73 -9.55
CA TYR A 216 10.25 1.00 -9.42
C TYR A 216 10.70 2.20 -10.26
N ILE A 217 10.11 2.40 -11.44
CA ILE A 217 10.42 3.51 -12.37
C ILE A 217 9.42 4.68 -12.32
N ASP A 218 8.41 4.61 -11.45
CA ASP A 218 7.33 5.60 -11.31
C ASP A 218 6.60 5.89 -12.65
N ALA A 219 6.21 4.85 -13.37
CA ALA A 219 5.51 4.97 -14.66
C ALA A 219 4.54 3.81 -14.91
N PHE A 220 3.58 4.02 -15.81
CA PHE A 220 2.71 2.94 -16.29
C PHE A 220 3.49 1.95 -17.15
N VAL A 221 3.32 0.66 -16.85
CA VAL A 221 3.90 -0.45 -17.61
C VAL A 221 2.81 -1.49 -17.87
N MET A 222 2.67 -1.95 -19.11
CA MET A 222 1.67 -2.93 -19.50
C MET A 222 2.29 -4.04 -20.34
N ALA A 223 1.79 -5.26 -20.21
CA ALA A 223 2.18 -6.37 -21.07
C ALA A 223 1.30 -6.43 -22.32
N ASP A 224 1.92 -6.49 -23.49
CA ASP A 224 1.31 -6.79 -24.79
C ASP A 224 2.17 -7.88 -25.47
N THR A 225 2.24 -9.02 -24.78
CA THR A 225 3.13 -10.13 -25.14
C THR A 225 2.47 -11.08 -26.12
N THR A 226 3.27 -11.65 -27.01
CA THR A 226 2.84 -12.72 -27.90
C THR A 226 3.16 -14.10 -27.31
N GLY A 227 2.32 -15.09 -27.60
CA GLY A 227 2.50 -16.46 -27.13
C GLY A 227 1.88 -16.72 -25.75
N PRO A 228 2.07 -17.93 -25.19
CA PRO A 228 1.52 -18.27 -23.89
C PRO A 228 2.19 -17.43 -22.79
N PRO A 229 1.43 -16.98 -21.77
CA PRO A 229 2.01 -16.27 -20.64
C PRO A 229 3.00 -17.17 -19.91
N PRO A 230 4.06 -16.60 -19.30
CA PRO A 230 4.99 -17.38 -18.51
C PRO A 230 4.26 -18.06 -17.35
N LYS A 231 4.64 -19.31 -17.06
CA LYS A 231 4.07 -20.06 -15.93
C LYS A 231 4.51 -19.39 -14.62
N PRO A 232 3.57 -18.94 -13.76
CA PRO A 232 3.93 -18.41 -12.45
C PRO A 232 4.44 -19.51 -11.51
N PRO A 233 5.15 -19.13 -10.43
CA PRO A 233 5.54 -17.77 -10.09
C PRO A 233 6.79 -17.31 -10.86
N LEU A 234 6.73 -16.09 -11.38
CA LEU A 234 7.92 -15.29 -11.65
C LEU A 234 8.40 -14.72 -10.30
N SER A 235 9.71 -14.69 -10.10
CA SER A 235 10.34 -14.06 -8.94
C SER A 235 11.10 -12.83 -9.40
N TRP A 236 11.08 -11.76 -8.61
CA TRP A 236 11.85 -10.56 -8.89
C TRP A 236 12.32 -9.86 -7.62
N ARG A 237 13.35 -9.04 -7.78
CA ARG A 237 13.93 -8.25 -6.70
C ARG A 237 14.12 -6.79 -7.14
N CYS A 238 13.66 -5.88 -6.30
CA CYS A 238 13.90 -4.44 -6.44
C CYS A 238 15.18 -4.08 -5.70
N ASN A 239 16.25 -3.74 -6.43
CA ASN A 239 17.55 -3.43 -5.83
C ASN A 239 17.62 -1.94 -5.44
N GLY A 240 18.03 -1.65 -4.21
CA GLY A 240 18.25 -0.28 -3.75
C GLY A 240 17.00 0.61 -3.76
N LYS A 241 17.21 1.92 -3.91
CA LYS A 241 16.12 2.91 -3.97
C LYS A 241 15.38 2.80 -5.29
N ARG A 242 14.09 3.17 -5.28
CA ARG A 242 13.30 3.32 -6.51
C ARG A 242 14.03 4.22 -7.50
N ALA A 243 14.10 3.78 -8.75
CA ALA A 243 14.76 4.47 -9.83
C ALA A 243 14.02 5.76 -10.23
N GLY A 244 12.68 5.74 -10.17
CA GLY A 244 11.84 6.79 -10.71
C GLY A 244 12.03 6.97 -12.23
N ALA A 245 11.37 7.98 -12.79
CA ALA A 245 11.32 8.16 -14.25
C ALA A 245 12.71 8.37 -14.87
N ALA A 246 13.64 9.01 -14.15
CA ALA A 246 15.00 9.25 -14.62
C ALA A 246 15.82 7.96 -14.83
N GLY A 247 15.50 6.88 -14.12
CA GLY A 247 16.17 5.58 -14.26
C GLY A 247 15.46 4.60 -15.19
N ALA A 248 14.31 4.97 -15.78
CA ALA A 248 13.47 4.06 -16.55
C ALA A 248 14.23 3.37 -17.68
N ALA A 249 14.98 4.11 -18.50
CA ALA A 249 15.69 3.55 -19.65
C ALA A 249 16.67 2.41 -19.25
N TRP A 250 17.41 2.60 -18.15
CA TRP A 250 18.35 1.60 -17.64
C TRP A 250 17.62 0.35 -17.14
N VAL A 251 16.60 0.54 -16.31
CA VAL A 251 15.81 -0.57 -15.76
C VAL A 251 15.16 -1.39 -16.86
N LEU A 252 14.53 -0.73 -17.83
CA LEU A 252 13.85 -1.42 -18.93
C LEU A 252 14.84 -2.16 -19.85
N SER A 253 16.06 -1.62 -20.04
CA SER A 253 17.13 -2.33 -20.76
C SER A 253 17.52 -3.63 -20.04
N HIS A 254 17.76 -3.58 -18.73
CA HIS A 254 18.10 -4.77 -17.95
C HIS A 254 16.97 -5.81 -17.90
N VAL A 255 15.72 -5.36 -17.83
CA VAL A 255 14.56 -6.27 -17.93
C VAL A 255 14.48 -6.88 -19.32
N THR A 256 14.79 -6.12 -20.38
CA THR A 256 14.83 -6.63 -21.76
C THR A 256 15.85 -7.76 -21.90
N GLU A 257 17.05 -7.59 -21.36
CA GLU A 257 18.10 -8.61 -21.35
C GLU A 257 17.65 -9.90 -20.63
N GLN A 258 16.92 -9.74 -19.52
CA GLN A 258 16.48 -10.86 -18.67
C GLN A 258 15.23 -11.59 -19.16
N THR A 259 14.41 -10.94 -19.98
CA THR A 259 13.07 -11.46 -20.31
C THR A 259 12.83 -11.55 -21.82
N GLY A 260 13.70 -10.97 -22.64
CA GLY A 260 13.49 -10.83 -24.08
C GLY A 260 12.34 -9.89 -24.46
N LEU A 261 11.65 -9.28 -23.50
CA LEU A 261 10.60 -8.31 -23.74
C LEU A 261 11.20 -6.97 -24.12
N THR A 262 10.68 -6.31 -25.15
CA THR A 262 11.09 -4.95 -25.50
C THR A 262 10.06 -3.94 -25.01
N PHE A 263 10.49 -2.77 -24.58
CA PHE A 263 9.59 -1.74 -24.08
C PHE A 263 9.50 -0.59 -25.06
N VAL A 264 8.27 -0.25 -25.46
CA VAL A 264 7.99 0.90 -26.31
C VAL A 264 7.04 1.85 -25.60
N GLN A 265 7.26 3.16 -25.73
CA GLN A 265 6.36 4.14 -25.17
C GLN A 265 5.18 4.36 -26.12
N GLU A 266 3.96 4.22 -25.60
CA GLU A 266 2.74 4.43 -26.36
C GLU A 266 1.74 5.28 -25.56
N GLU A 267 0.92 6.04 -26.28
CA GLU A 267 -0.21 6.75 -25.68
C GLU A 267 -1.39 5.77 -25.49
N ARG A 268 -1.69 5.44 -24.24
CA ARG A 268 -2.80 4.54 -23.87
C ARG A 268 -3.80 5.25 -22.96
N THR A 269 -5.04 4.79 -23.00
CA THR A 269 -6.05 5.20 -22.01
C THR A 269 -5.85 4.33 -20.77
N VAL A 270 -5.52 4.97 -19.65
CA VAL A 270 -5.29 4.32 -18.36
C VAL A 270 -6.28 4.84 -17.31
N SER A 271 -6.47 4.08 -16.24
CA SER A 271 -7.28 4.49 -15.10
C SER A 271 -6.38 5.16 -14.06
N VAL A 272 -6.69 6.40 -13.70
CA VAL A 272 -5.98 7.15 -12.65
C VAL A 272 -6.95 7.44 -11.51
N LEU A 273 -6.52 7.22 -10.27
CA LEU A 273 -7.25 7.65 -9.09
C LEU A 273 -7.00 9.14 -8.84
N VAL A 274 -8.05 9.95 -8.92
CA VAL A 274 -7.97 11.39 -8.68
C VAL A 274 -8.53 11.74 -7.30
N ALA A 275 -7.72 12.40 -6.48
CA ALA A 275 -8.04 12.96 -5.18
C ALA A 275 -8.18 14.49 -5.28
N GLN A 276 -9.43 14.98 -5.28
CA GLN A 276 -9.73 16.40 -5.44
C GLN A 276 -10.27 17.00 -4.14
N PRO A 277 -9.90 18.25 -3.79
CA PRO A 277 -10.53 18.94 -2.68
C PRO A 277 -12.02 19.15 -2.96
N ILE A 278 -12.84 18.94 -1.93
CA ILE A 278 -14.22 19.42 -1.93
C ILE A 278 -14.14 20.90 -1.57
N ARG A 279 -14.46 21.78 -2.53
CA ARG A 279 -14.61 23.21 -2.22
C ARG A 279 -15.82 23.38 -1.29
N PRO A 280 -15.70 24.22 -0.24
CA PRO A 280 -16.82 24.54 0.63
C PRO A 280 -17.98 25.19 -0.14
#